data_AF-A0A832XSM9-F1
#
_entry.id   AF-A0A832XSM9-F1
#
_cell.length_a   1.000
_cell.length_b   1.000
_cell.length_c   1.000
_cell.angle_alpha   90.00
_cell.angle_beta   90.00
_cell.angle_gamma   90.00
#
_symmetry.space_group_name_H-M   'P 1'
#
loop_
_entity.id
_entity.type
_entity.pdbx_description
1 polymer ?
#
loop_
_entity_poly.entity_id
_entity_poly.type
_entity_poly.pdbx_seq_one_letter_code
_entity_poly.pdbx_strand_id
1 'polypeptide(L)'
;MEGVLSRAGRSIHRRRSLIIAASLASILVSVILISQGNEFDDGNAPPSSIESGRALELVSEELPVVSTNSVNYIFTHETLDWDDPSFEQEVRESLKGLDEISLGVLEISLAYDNPEDSFHLARHVSIDGHRVAAFVKFNGTEEEISKEVADIKSAVDSDELEVLVSGSLIIDSDFDRMLEEDQIRAEIIGIPLSMIILLFVFRTVVASLLPMAVAMCTFPMATGLAFYISRWFPMTQYSISMISLIGIAVSIDYSLFMISRFREELGKGQDVEGALATMMSTAGRAILYSGATVAVGLCTLFYFTATHMPSMGMGAFLAVLGALVYSLTLLPALLSLVGHRIDSLPVPFPWRKGEGRFWEEFSTKVMNNPVRWLVPSMGILLLMGAPFLHVELTAGGLDTLPPDLESRQAYEILENEFPAFTASVVPLVIVFEDGQDPFSKTLAVGISEMCQQVEDVEGVVSVDHPLCNPS
;
A
#
# COMPACT_ATOMS: atom_id res chain seq x y z
N MET A 1 21.23 11.63 -41.64
CA MET A 1 20.23 12.55 -41.04
C MET A 1 20.36 12.44 -39.53
N GLU A 2 20.63 13.53 -38.83
CA GLU A 2 20.73 13.50 -37.36
C GLU A 2 19.38 13.10 -36.75
N GLY A 3 19.38 12.06 -35.91
CA GLY A 3 18.18 11.59 -35.22
C GLY A 3 17.64 12.62 -34.23
N VAL A 4 16.32 12.59 -34.00
CA VAL A 4 15.59 13.54 -33.13
C VAL A 4 16.23 13.64 -31.73
N LEU A 5 16.60 12.51 -31.14
CA LEU A 5 17.23 12.44 -29.81
C LEU A 5 18.64 13.04 -29.78
N SER A 6 19.40 12.94 -30.88
CA SER A 6 20.73 13.57 -30.98
C SER A 6 20.61 15.10 -30.97
N ARG A 7 19.63 15.65 -31.71
CA ARG A 7 19.31 17.08 -31.68
C ARG A 7 18.80 17.54 -30.32
N ALA A 8 18.00 16.71 -29.65
CA ALA A 8 17.55 16.98 -28.29
C ALA A 8 18.75 17.10 -27.33
N GLY A 9 19.72 16.17 -27.39
CA GLY A 9 20.93 16.23 -26.58
C GLY A 9 21.72 17.55 -26.74
N ARG A 10 21.92 18.00 -27.98
CA ARG A 10 22.57 19.30 -28.24
C ARG A 10 21.75 20.50 -27.77
N SER A 11 20.43 20.45 -27.95
CA SER A 11 19.52 21.51 -27.47
C SER A 11 19.54 21.62 -25.95
N ILE A 12 19.53 20.47 -25.26
CA ILE A 12 19.66 20.38 -23.80
C ILE A 12 21.00 20.95 -23.35
N HIS A 13 22.09 20.66 -24.06
CA HIS A 13 23.40 21.24 -23.75
C HIS A 13 23.36 22.78 -23.74
N ARG A 14 22.77 23.38 -24.78
CA ARG A 14 22.67 24.84 -24.94
C ARG A 14 21.71 25.50 -23.94
N ARG A 15 20.65 24.80 -23.52
CA ARG A 15 19.60 25.32 -22.62
C ARG A 15 19.63 24.67 -21.23
N ARG A 16 20.76 24.13 -20.81
CA ARG A 16 20.88 23.35 -19.55
C ARG A 16 20.38 24.07 -18.31
N SER A 17 20.64 25.37 -18.18
CA SER A 17 20.17 26.17 -17.04
C SER A 17 18.65 26.31 -17.01
N LEU A 18 18.02 26.49 -18.17
CA LEU A 18 16.56 26.56 -18.28
C LEU A 18 15.90 25.22 -17.93
N ILE A 19 16.51 24.10 -18.32
CA ILE A 19 15.97 22.76 -18.02
C ILE A 19 16.06 22.46 -16.53
N ILE A 20 17.18 22.81 -15.90
CA ILE A 20 17.34 22.66 -14.45
C ILE A 20 16.36 23.57 -13.71
N ALA A 21 16.22 24.83 -14.14
CA ALA A 21 15.22 25.74 -13.56
C ALA A 21 13.79 25.22 -13.73
N ALA A 22 13.45 24.66 -14.91
CA ALA A 22 12.15 24.05 -15.16
C ALA A 22 11.92 22.79 -14.29
N SER A 23 12.96 22.00 -14.05
CA SER A 23 12.90 20.82 -13.18
C SER A 23 12.71 21.21 -11.71
N LEU A 24 13.37 22.28 -11.25
CA LEU A 24 13.17 22.83 -9.91
C LEU A 24 11.77 23.45 -9.77
N ALA A 25 11.30 24.14 -10.81
CA ALA A 25 9.94 24.67 -10.84
C ALA A 25 8.89 23.57 -10.82
N SER A 26 9.10 22.46 -11.53
CA SER A 26 8.17 21.34 -11.49
C SER A 26 8.12 20.69 -10.11
N ILE A 27 9.25 20.54 -9.43
CA ILE A 27 9.28 20.07 -8.03
C ILE A 27 8.52 21.02 -7.12
N LEU A 28 8.72 22.34 -7.26
CA LEU A 28 8.01 23.33 -6.45
C LEU A 28 6.49 23.26 -6.70
N VAL A 29 6.06 23.08 -7.95
CA VAL A 29 4.65 22.84 -8.28
C VAL A 29 4.15 21.55 -7.64
N SER A 30 4.91 20.47 -7.69
CA SER A 30 4.52 19.20 -7.09
C SER A 30 4.41 19.27 -5.57
N VAL A 31 5.32 19.98 -4.89
CA VAL A 31 5.21 20.23 -3.45
C VAL A 31 3.96 21.04 -3.11
N ILE A 32 3.61 22.02 -3.95
CA ILE A 32 2.35 22.77 -3.79
C ILE A 32 1.14 21.84 -3.98
N LEU A 33 1.17 20.96 -4.97
CA LEU A 33 0.07 20.01 -5.21
C LEU A 33 -0.10 19.02 -4.06
N ILE A 34 1.00 18.51 -3.52
CA ILE A 34 1.01 17.65 -2.32
C ILE A 34 0.44 18.42 -1.12
N SER A 35 0.89 19.65 -0.91
CA SER A 35 0.42 20.51 0.20
C SER A 35 -1.03 20.94 0.07
N GLN A 36 -1.60 20.97 -1.13
CA GLN A 36 -3.00 21.32 -1.33
C GLN A 36 -3.95 20.20 -0.93
N GLY A 37 -3.47 18.95 -0.90
CA GLY A 37 -4.16 17.78 -0.35
C GLY A 37 -5.48 17.42 -1.04
N ASN A 38 -5.58 16.17 -1.46
CA ASN A 38 -6.83 15.41 -1.44
C ASN A 38 -6.52 14.18 -0.60
N GLU A 39 -7.43 13.74 0.26
CA GLU A 39 -7.26 12.46 0.93
C GLU A 39 -7.22 11.34 -0.11
N PHE A 40 -6.21 10.49 0.00
CA PHE A 40 -6.22 9.21 -0.69
C PHE A 40 -7.10 8.27 0.12
N ASP A 41 -7.84 7.44 -0.61
CA ASP A 41 -8.57 6.33 -0.02
C ASP A 41 -7.56 5.38 0.63
N ASP A 42 -7.89 4.78 1.77
CA ASP A 42 -7.04 3.78 2.42
C ASP A 42 -6.85 2.55 1.49
N GLY A 43 -7.85 2.28 0.65
CA GLY A 43 -7.88 1.13 -0.25
C GLY A 43 -8.14 -0.20 0.47
N ASN A 44 -8.66 -0.16 1.69
CA ASN A 44 -9.01 -1.32 2.51
C ASN A 44 -10.45 -1.77 2.23
N ALA A 45 -11.35 -0.83 1.92
CA ALA A 45 -12.73 -1.14 1.52
C ALA A 45 -12.84 -1.53 0.04
N PRO A 46 -13.71 -2.47 -0.35
CA PRO A 46 -13.97 -2.78 -1.76
C PRO A 46 -14.55 -1.57 -2.51
N PRO A 47 -14.21 -1.37 -3.80
CA PRO A 47 -14.65 -0.19 -4.55
C PRO A 47 -16.18 -0.19 -4.74
N SER A 48 -16.80 1.00 -4.69
CA SER A 48 -18.25 1.18 -4.90
C SER A 48 -18.76 0.79 -6.29
N SER A 49 -17.85 0.50 -7.23
CA SER A 49 -18.17 -0.02 -8.56
C SER A 49 -18.75 -1.44 -8.54
N ILE A 50 -18.55 -2.20 -7.45
CA ILE A 50 -19.09 -3.55 -7.26
C ILE A 50 -20.24 -3.56 -6.24
N GLU A 51 -21.09 -4.59 -6.33
CA GLU A 51 -22.31 -4.68 -5.51
C GLU A 51 -22.04 -4.69 -4.00
N SER A 52 -21.01 -5.41 -3.55
CA SER A 52 -20.62 -5.45 -2.14
C SER A 52 -20.04 -4.12 -1.65
N GLY A 53 -19.22 -3.45 -2.45
CA GLY A 53 -18.69 -2.12 -2.13
C GLY A 53 -19.80 -1.07 -2.02
N ARG A 54 -20.73 -1.07 -3.00
CA ARG A 54 -21.90 -0.19 -2.95
C ARG A 54 -22.81 -0.48 -1.75
N ALA A 55 -22.98 -1.76 -1.39
CA ALA A 55 -23.77 -2.12 -0.22
C ALA A 55 -23.15 -1.56 1.07
N LEU A 56 -21.83 -1.69 1.25
CA LEU A 56 -21.12 -1.14 2.40
C LEU A 56 -21.17 0.40 2.44
N GLU A 57 -21.00 1.07 1.29
CA GLU A 57 -21.12 2.52 1.17
C GLU A 57 -22.52 3.01 1.56
N LEU A 58 -23.57 2.37 1.07
CA LEU A 58 -24.95 2.70 1.44
C LEU A 58 -25.25 2.47 2.92
N VAL A 59 -24.69 1.41 3.52
CA VAL A 59 -24.81 1.18 4.96
C VAL A 59 -24.13 2.31 5.74
N SER A 60 -22.98 2.79 5.28
CA SER A 60 -22.25 3.88 5.92
C SER A 60 -22.95 5.23 5.77
N GLU A 61 -23.52 5.54 4.61
CA GLU A 61 -24.15 6.84 4.33
C GLU A 61 -25.58 6.98 4.90
N GLU A 62 -26.41 5.95 4.75
CA GLU A 62 -27.87 6.06 4.95
C GLU A 62 -28.36 5.41 6.25
N LEU A 63 -27.63 4.42 6.77
CA LEU A 63 -27.99 3.82 8.05
C LEU A 63 -27.15 4.48 9.15
N PRO A 64 -27.77 5.08 10.18
CA PRO A 64 -27.07 5.54 11.38
C PRO A 64 -26.65 4.32 12.22
N VAL A 65 -25.91 3.39 11.64
CA VAL A 65 -25.27 2.34 12.42
C VAL A 65 -23.89 2.85 12.78
N VAL A 66 -23.79 3.28 14.03
CA VAL A 66 -22.58 3.63 14.78
C VAL A 66 -21.63 2.41 14.94
N SER A 67 -21.67 1.44 14.02
CA SER A 67 -20.93 0.17 14.10
C SER A 67 -19.58 0.20 13.43
N THR A 68 -19.25 1.22 12.63
CA THR A 68 -17.91 1.33 12.02
C THR A 68 -16.87 1.81 13.03
N ASN A 69 -17.28 2.60 14.03
CA ASN A 69 -16.37 3.14 15.03
C ASN A 69 -16.34 2.36 16.34
N SER A 70 -16.46 1.03 16.26
CA SER A 70 -16.36 0.16 17.41
C SER A 70 -14.94 -0.35 17.59
N VAL A 71 -14.39 -0.12 18.78
CA VAL A 71 -13.17 -0.75 19.27
C VAL A 71 -13.56 -1.85 20.23
N ASN A 72 -12.91 -2.99 20.10
CA ASN A 72 -13.17 -4.18 20.90
C ASN A 72 -12.01 -4.37 21.87
N TYR A 73 -12.30 -4.48 23.16
CA TYR A 73 -11.32 -4.80 24.19
C TYR A 73 -11.60 -6.21 24.70
N ILE A 74 -10.57 -7.05 24.76
CA ILE A 74 -10.67 -8.40 25.29
C ILE A 74 -9.88 -8.44 26.58
N PHE A 75 -10.58 -8.75 27.67
CA PHE A 75 -10.02 -8.92 29.00
C PHE A 75 -9.86 -10.41 29.26
N THR A 76 -8.66 -10.83 29.64
CA THR A 76 -8.34 -12.23 29.92
C THR A 76 -7.76 -12.37 31.32
N HIS A 77 -8.19 -13.40 32.06
CA HIS A 77 -7.59 -13.80 33.32
C HIS A 77 -7.31 -15.32 33.31
N GLU A 78 -6.19 -15.76 33.89
CA GLU A 78 -5.79 -17.17 33.84
C GLU A 78 -6.70 -18.11 34.65
N THR A 79 -7.37 -17.61 35.69
CA THR A 79 -8.08 -18.46 36.66
C THR A 79 -9.42 -17.94 37.17
N LEU A 80 -9.85 -16.73 36.76
CA LEU A 80 -11.09 -16.12 37.24
C LEU A 80 -12.11 -16.28 36.12
N ASP A 81 -13.33 -16.63 36.50
CA ASP A 81 -14.43 -16.72 35.56
C ASP A 81 -15.07 -15.33 35.38
N TRP A 82 -15.71 -15.11 34.24
CA TRP A 82 -16.36 -13.84 33.91
C TRP A 82 -17.41 -13.40 34.93
N ASP A 83 -18.02 -14.35 35.66
CA ASP A 83 -19.08 -14.11 36.65
C ASP A 83 -18.53 -13.79 38.05
N ASP A 84 -17.21 -13.81 38.24
CA ASP A 84 -16.57 -13.40 39.48
C ASP A 84 -16.69 -11.88 39.70
N PRO A 85 -17.14 -11.40 40.88
CA PRO A 85 -17.28 -9.97 41.15
C PRO A 85 -15.97 -9.17 41.06
N SER A 86 -14.82 -9.82 41.30
CA SER A 86 -13.51 -9.19 41.13
C SER A 86 -13.18 -8.95 39.66
N PHE A 87 -13.55 -9.87 38.77
CA PHE A 87 -13.35 -9.72 37.33
C PHE A 87 -14.21 -8.56 36.81
N GLU A 88 -15.50 -8.52 37.17
CA GLU A 88 -16.38 -7.41 36.77
C GLU A 88 -15.86 -6.06 37.25
N GLN A 89 -15.41 -5.98 38.51
CA GLN A 89 -14.90 -4.74 39.07
C GLN A 89 -13.69 -4.22 38.30
N GLU A 90 -12.74 -5.10 38.01
CA GLU A 90 -11.51 -4.75 37.32
C GLU A 90 -11.78 -4.30 35.88
N VAL A 91 -12.63 -5.01 35.13
CA VAL A 91 -13.06 -4.60 33.77
C VAL A 91 -13.66 -3.19 33.78
N ARG A 92 -14.55 -2.91 34.74
CA ARG A 92 -15.17 -1.59 34.87
C ARG A 92 -14.19 -0.51 35.32
N GLU A 93 -13.13 -0.86 36.04
CA GLU A 93 -12.11 0.07 36.49
C GLU A 93 -11.15 0.42 35.35
N SER A 94 -10.69 -0.56 34.57
CA SER A 94 -9.84 -0.36 33.39
C SER A 94 -10.50 0.51 32.32
N LEU A 95 -11.83 0.42 32.15
CA LEU A 95 -12.55 1.21 31.15
C LEU A 95 -12.76 2.68 31.55
N LYS A 96 -12.53 3.07 32.81
CA LYS A 96 -12.69 4.49 33.22
C LYS A 96 -11.66 5.41 32.57
N GLY A 97 -10.50 4.89 32.17
CA GLY A 97 -9.51 5.70 31.45
C GLY A 97 -10.03 6.24 30.11
N LEU A 98 -11.07 5.61 29.54
CA LEU A 98 -11.74 6.10 28.33
C LEU A 98 -12.48 7.42 28.54
N ASP A 99 -12.89 7.76 29.77
CA ASP A 99 -13.54 9.04 30.07
C ASP A 99 -12.60 10.24 29.90
N GLU A 100 -11.28 10.02 29.88
CA GLU A 100 -10.26 11.07 29.73
C GLU A 100 -9.89 11.35 28.25
N ILE A 101 -10.35 10.51 27.32
CA ILE A 101 -10.08 10.65 25.88
C ILE A 101 -10.88 11.82 25.28
N SER A 102 -10.30 12.52 24.32
CA SER A 102 -10.94 13.64 23.60
C SER A 102 -12.14 13.19 22.77
N LEU A 103 -12.06 12.01 22.16
CA LEU A 103 -13.16 11.35 21.47
C LEU A 103 -14.24 10.93 22.48
N GLY A 104 -15.43 11.51 22.35
CA GLY A 104 -16.56 11.16 23.22
C GLY A 104 -16.99 9.71 23.02
N VAL A 105 -17.02 8.93 24.09
CA VAL A 105 -17.58 7.57 24.08
C VAL A 105 -19.10 7.64 23.96
N LEU A 106 -19.66 6.99 22.94
CA LEU A 106 -21.10 6.95 22.67
C LEU A 106 -21.78 5.84 23.46
N GLU A 107 -21.16 4.67 23.51
CA GLU A 107 -21.71 3.46 24.09
C GLU A 107 -20.58 2.53 24.50
N ILE A 108 -20.69 1.92 25.67
CA ILE A 108 -19.86 0.80 26.11
C ILE A 108 -20.83 -0.36 26.35
N SER A 109 -20.64 -1.46 25.62
CA SER A 109 -21.41 -2.69 25.76
C SER A 109 -20.56 -3.73 26.50
N LEU A 110 -21.03 -4.14 27.68
CA LEU A 110 -20.37 -5.13 28.54
C LEU A 110 -21.26 -6.35 28.75
N ALA A 111 -20.66 -7.53 28.96
CA ALA A 111 -21.38 -8.76 29.30
C ALA A 111 -22.41 -8.58 30.44
N TYR A 112 -22.08 -7.73 31.40
CA TYR A 112 -22.82 -7.48 32.63
C TYR A 112 -24.07 -6.61 32.48
N ASP A 113 -24.25 -5.94 31.34
CA ASP A 113 -25.38 -5.02 31.14
C ASP A 113 -26.69 -5.76 30.87
N ASN A 114 -26.62 -6.95 30.27
CA ASN A 114 -27.77 -7.82 30.02
C ASN A 114 -27.38 -9.31 30.16
N PRO A 115 -27.14 -9.79 31.39
CA PRO A 115 -26.67 -11.16 31.64
C PRO A 115 -27.75 -12.24 31.46
N GLU A 116 -29.02 -11.84 31.33
CA GLU A 116 -30.13 -12.79 31.10
C GLU A 116 -30.27 -13.17 29.61
N ASP A 117 -29.72 -12.35 28.71
CA ASP A 117 -29.78 -12.57 27.27
C ASP A 117 -28.61 -13.46 26.80
N SER A 118 -28.94 -14.68 26.37
CA SER A 118 -27.95 -15.65 25.89
C SER A 118 -27.23 -15.19 24.62
N PHE A 119 -27.87 -14.41 23.76
CA PHE A 119 -27.23 -13.89 22.55
C PHE A 119 -26.24 -12.78 22.90
N HIS A 120 -26.60 -11.94 23.87
CA HIS A 120 -25.71 -10.92 24.39
C HIS A 120 -24.47 -11.51 25.06
N LEU A 121 -24.63 -12.53 25.91
CA LEU A 121 -23.51 -13.25 26.52
C LEU A 121 -22.64 -13.96 25.46
N ALA A 122 -23.23 -14.57 24.44
CA ALA A 122 -22.49 -15.21 23.35
C ALA A 122 -21.57 -14.23 22.58
N ARG A 123 -21.86 -12.92 22.64
CA ARG A 123 -21.03 -11.87 22.05
C ARG A 123 -19.93 -11.35 22.97
N HIS A 124 -20.13 -11.41 24.29
CA HIS A 124 -19.24 -10.78 25.26
C HIS A 124 -18.45 -11.76 26.13
N VAL A 125 -18.75 -13.06 26.10
CA VAL A 125 -18.09 -14.08 26.93
C VAL A 125 -17.57 -15.22 26.06
N SER A 126 -16.33 -15.63 26.31
CA SER A 126 -15.71 -16.77 25.63
C SER A 126 -16.35 -18.11 26.00
N ILE A 127 -16.15 -19.13 25.16
CA ILE A 127 -16.63 -20.50 25.39
C ILE A 127 -16.08 -21.09 26.70
N ASP A 128 -14.86 -20.70 27.09
CA ASP A 128 -14.21 -21.15 28.32
C ASP A 128 -14.57 -20.31 29.57
N GLY A 129 -15.25 -19.17 29.40
CA GLY A 129 -15.68 -18.29 30.48
C GLY A 129 -14.58 -17.44 31.11
N HIS A 130 -13.33 -17.51 30.65
CA HIS A 130 -12.19 -16.80 31.25
C HIS A 130 -11.85 -15.48 30.52
N ARG A 131 -12.61 -15.14 29.48
CA ARG A 131 -12.42 -13.93 28.69
C ARG A 131 -13.72 -13.17 28.49
N VAL A 132 -13.62 -11.86 28.59
CA VAL A 132 -14.74 -10.93 28.37
C VAL A 132 -14.37 -9.94 27.29
N ALA A 133 -15.23 -9.81 26.27
CA ALA A 133 -15.12 -8.77 25.25
C ALA A 133 -16.01 -7.58 25.62
N ALA A 134 -15.45 -6.37 25.59
CA ALA A 134 -16.18 -5.12 25.68
C ALA A 134 -16.17 -4.42 24.32
N PHE A 135 -17.33 -3.93 23.89
CA PHE A 135 -17.46 -3.20 22.62
C PHE A 135 -17.70 -1.72 22.94
N VAL A 136 -16.74 -0.88 22.55
CA VAL A 136 -16.77 0.56 22.82
C VAL A 136 -16.98 1.30 21.51
N LYS A 137 -18.00 2.15 21.44
CA LYS A 137 -18.26 3.00 20.28
C LYS A 137 -17.79 4.42 20.54
N PHE A 138 -16.98 4.95 19.62
CA PHE A 138 -16.49 6.31 19.68
C PHE A 138 -17.26 7.26 18.75
N ASN A 139 -17.41 8.50 19.19
CA ASN A 139 -17.88 9.59 18.34
C ASN A 139 -16.70 10.18 17.54
N GLY A 140 -16.88 10.42 16.26
CA GLY A 140 -15.85 10.99 15.39
C GLY A 140 -15.84 10.33 14.01
N THR A 141 -14.95 10.79 13.13
CA THR A 141 -14.66 10.08 11.87
C THR A 141 -13.59 9.01 12.09
N GLU A 142 -13.50 8.03 11.18
CA GLU A 142 -12.44 7.02 11.16
C GLU A 142 -11.03 7.65 11.17
N GLU A 143 -10.85 8.78 10.48
CA GLU A 143 -9.60 9.54 10.46
C GLU A 143 -9.26 10.19 11.81
N GLU A 144 -10.27 10.73 12.51
CA GLU A 144 -10.09 11.29 13.87
C GLU A 144 -9.71 10.20 14.86
N ILE A 145 -10.38 9.05 14.79
CA ILE A 145 -10.11 7.90 15.66
C ILE A 145 -8.73 7.31 15.38
N SER A 146 -8.36 7.15 14.10
CA SER A 146 -7.05 6.66 13.66
C SER A 146 -5.87 7.46 14.22
N LYS A 147 -6.05 8.78 14.44
CA LYS A 147 -5.03 9.65 15.03
C LYS A 147 -4.86 9.46 16.55
N GLU A 148 -5.90 8.98 17.23
CA GLU A 148 -5.91 8.75 18.68
C GLU A 148 -5.80 7.26 19.06
N VAL A 149 -5.58 6.34 18.10
CA VAL A 149 -5.47 4.89 18.37
C VAL A 149 -4.46 4.56 19.46
N ALA A 150 -3.32 5.26 19.52
CA ALA A 150 -2.33 5.06 20.58
C ALA A 150 -2.86 5.43 21.98
N ASP A 151 -3.66 6.49 22.06
CA ASP A 151 -4.30 6.92 23.31
C ASP A 151 -5.45 5.97 23.67
N ILE A 152 -6.24 5.52 22.69
CA ILE A 152 -7.31 4.51 22.86
C ILE A 152 -6.76 3.17 23.36
N LYS A 153 -5.60 2.72 22.87
CA LYS A 153 -4.93 1.50 23.32
C LYS A 153 -4.38 1.64 24.74
N SER A 154 -3.80 2.80 25.08
CA SER A 154 -3.16 3.01 26.39
C SER A 154 -4.11 3.48 27.49
N ALA A 155 -5.30 3.97 27.14
CA ALA A 155 -6.31 4.40 28.11
C ALA A 155 -6.97 3.24 28.86
N VAL A 156 -6.96 2.03 28.29
CA VAL A 156 -7.49 0.82 28.93
C VAL A 156 -6.31 -0.08 29.26
N ASP A 157 -5.94 -0.08 30.53
CA ASP A 157 -4.87 -0.92 31.07
C ASP A 157 -5.33 -1.54 32.39
N SER A 158 -4.76 -2.70 32.75
CA SER A 158 -5.03 -3.40 34.00
C SER A 158 -3.77 -4.06 34.52
N ASP A 159 -3.56 -3.98 35.84
CA ASP A 159 -2.47 -4.69 36.50
C ASP A 159 -2.79 -6.18 36.72
N GLU A 160 -4.07 -6.58 36.66
CA GLU A 160 -4.56 -7.93 36.95
C GLU A 160 -5.05 -8.69 35.70
N LEU A 161 -5.58 -7.98 34.70
CA LEU A 161 -6.11 -8.57 33.46
C LEU A 161 -5.17 -8.32 32.28
N GLU A 162 -5.02 -9.33 31.43
CA GLU A 162 -4.44 -9.12 30.11
C GLU A 162 -5.49 -8.45 29.22
N VAL A 163 -5.17 -7.25 28.72
CA VAL A 163 -6.04 -6.47 27.84
C VAL A 163 -5.47 -6.51 26.43
N LEU A 164 -6.29 -6.95 25.47
CA LEU A 164 -5.97 -6.91 24.05
C LEU A 164 -7.00 -6.06 23.30
N VAL A 165 -6.53 -5.25 22.36
CA VAL A 165 -7.39 -4.33 21.60
C VAL A 165 -7.53 -4.75 20.14
N SER A 166 -8.76 -4.81 19.65
CA SER A 166 -9.11 -5.12 18.27
C SER A 166 -10.25 -4.23 17.74
N GLY A 167 -10.78 -4.57 16.58
CA GLY A 167 -11.77 -3.81 15.84
C GLY A 167 -11.22 -3.40 14.48
N SER A 168 -12.10 -3.24 13.48
CA SER A 168 -11.72 -2.89 12.11
C SER A 168 -10.81 -1.66 12.08
N LEU A 169 -11.20 -0.59 12.78
CA LEU A 169 -10.41 0.64 12.89
C LEU A 169 -8.99 0.42 13.42
N ILE A 170 -8.84 -0.42 14.43
CA ILE A 170 -7.53 -0.69 15.05
C ILE A 170 -6.66 -1.52 14.11
N ILE A 171 -7.27 -2.50 13.43
CA ILE A 171 -6.61 -3.35 12.45
C ILE A 171 -6.16 -2.53 11.25
N ASP A 172 -7.05 -1.70 10.70
CA ASP A 172 -6.78 -0.85 9.54
C ASP A 172 -5.70 0.19 9.88
N SER A 173 -5.79 0.83 11.05
CA SER A 173 -4.76 1.75 11.54
C SER A 173 -3.40 1.07 11.76
N ASP A 174 -3.37 -0.13 12.35
CA ASP A 174 -2.12 -0.89 12.50
C ASP A 174 -1.55 -1.29 11.14
N PHE A 175 -2.40 -1.69 10.18
CA PHE A 175 -2.00 -2.02 8.82
C PHE A 175 -1.38 -0.82 8.10
N ASP A 176 -2.04 0.34 8.15
CA ASP A 176 -1.56 1.59 7.55
C ASP A 176 -0.26 2.07 8.18
N ARG A 177 -0.17 2.04 9.51
CA ARG A 177 1.06 2.36 10.25
C ARG A 177 2.19 1.42 9.88
N MET A 178 1.92 0.13 9.76
CA MET A 178 2.90 -0.86 9.31
C MET A 178 3.40 -0.57 7.90
N LEU A 179 2.50 -0.27 6.96
CA LEU A 179 2.88 0.11 5.61
C LEU A 179 3.73 1.37 5.58
N GLU A 180 3.37 2.40 6.35
CA GLU A 180 4.16 3.63 6.45
C GLU A 180 5.54 3.35 7.06
N GLU A 181 5.60 2.62 8.17
CA GLU A 181 6.85 2.25 8.83
C GLU A 181 7.76 1.43 7.92
N ASP A 182 7.23 0.42 7.23
CA ASP A 182 8.00 -0.43 6.32
C ASP A 182 8.45 0.34 5.08
N GLN A 183 7.63 1.27 4.56
CA GLN A 183 8.02 2.18 3.49
C GLN A 183 9.17 3.09 3.93
N ILE A 184 9.07 3.72 5.10
CA ILE A 184 10.12 4.58 5.65
C ILE A 184 11.40 3.77 5.91
N ARG A 185 11.29 2.57 6.50
CA ARG A 185 12.43 1.66 6.73
C ARG A 185 13.09 1.26 5.42
N ALA A 186 12.30 0.91 4.40
CA ALA A 186 12.79 0.57 3.08
C ALA A 186 13.55 1.74 2.42
N GLU A 187 13.11 2.98 2.62
CA GLU A 187 13.81 4.16 2.11
C GLU A 187 15.08 4.48 2.91
N ILE A 188 15.02 4.43 4.25
CA ILE A 188 16.16 4.67 5.14
C ILE A 188 17.29 3.67 4.89
N ILE A 189 16.95 2.42 4.56
CA ILE A 189 17.95 1.37 4.25
C ILE A 189 18.31 1.41 2.75
N GLY A 190 17.32 1.51 1.88
CA GLY A 190 17.45 1.41 0.43
C GLY A 190 18.20 2.58 -0.22
N ILE A 191 17.97 3.82 0.23
CA ILE A 191 18.66 5.01 -0.32
C ILE A 191 20.17 4.97 -0.02
N PRO A 192 20.63 4.73 1.23
CA PRO A 192 22.06 4.57 1.50
C PRO A 192 22.67 3.35 0.81
N LEU A 193 21.95 2.21 0.80
CA LEU A 193 22.46 1.00 0.15
C LEU A 193 22.62 1.19 -1.36
N SER A 194 21.64 1.79 -2.04
CA SER A 194 21.74 2.14 -3.45
C SER A 194 22.86 3.16 -3.70
N MET A 195 23.06 4.14 -2.82
CA MET A 195 24.21 5.06 -2.90
C MET A 195 25.54 4.30 -2.81
N ILE A 196 25.68 3.33 -1.90
CA ILE A 196 26.88 2.48 -1.78
C ILE A 196 27.11 1.67 -3.06
N ILE A 197 26.06 1.05 -3.60
CA ILE A 197 26.13 0.30 -4.86
C ILE A 197 26.54 1.22 -6.01
N LEU A 198 25.96 2.42 -6.12
CA LEU A 198 26.30 3.40 -7.16
C LEU A 198 27.74 3.90 -7.03
N LEU A 199 28.23 4.12 -5.81
CA LEU A 199 29.64 4.44 -5.56
C LEU A 199 30.55 3.29 -6.02
N PHE A 200 30.15 2.03 -5.81
CA PHE A 200 30.91 0.87 -6.28
C PHE A 200 30.92 0.77 -7.81
N VAL A 201 29.77 0.98 -8.46
CA VAL A 201 29.62 0.92 -9.93
C VAL A 201 30.40 2.03 -10.62
N PHE A 202 30.24 3.28 -10.18
CA PHE A 202 30.83 4.42 -10.87
C PHE A 202 32.23 4.79 -10.40
N ARG A 203 32.59 4.42 -9.18
CA ARG A 203 33.88 4.71 -8.52
C ARG A 203 34.14 6.21 -8.29
N THR A 204 33.14 7.07 -8.46
CA THR A 204 33.27 8.53 -8.28
C THR A 204 32.00 9.06 -7.63
N VAL A 205 32.18 9.94 -6.64
CA VAL A 205 31.07 10.50 -5.85
C VAL A 205 30.13 11.33 -6.73
N VAL A 206 30.68 12.09 -7.69
CA VAL A 206 29.86 12.92 -8.57
C VAL A 206 28.94 12.08 -9.45
N ALA A 207 29.44 10.96 -10.00
CA ALA A 207 28.63 10.10 -10.85
C ALA A 207 27.55 9.33 -10.08
N SER A 208 27.79 8.98 -8.81
CA SER A 208 26.79 8.29 -7.97
C SER A 208 25.69 9.23 -7.45
N LEU A 209 25.99 10.52 -7.26
CA LEU A 209 24.99 11.51 -6.83
C LEU A 209 23.99 11.86 -7.92
N LEU A 210 24.37 11.75 -9.20
CA LEU A 210 23.49 12.12 -10.32
C LEU A 210 22.24 11.24 -10.45
N PRO A 211 22.31 9.89 -10.42
CA PRO A 211 21.13 9.03 -10.38
C PRO A 211 20.24 9.32 -9.18
N MET A 212 20.85 9.53 -8.01
CA MET A 212 20.10 9.83 -6.79
C MET A 212 19.35 11.16 -6.90
N ALA A 213 19.99 12.20 -7.44
CA ALA A 213 19.34 13.48 -7.69
C ALA A 213 18.12 13.33 -8.62
N VAL A 214 18.24 12.50 -9.67
CA VAL A 214 17.13 12.21 -10.59
C VAL A 214 15.99 11.47 -9.88
N ALA A 215 16.30 10.45 -9.08
CA ALA A 215 15.31 9.71 -8.29
C ALA A 215 14.59 10.62 -7.29
N MET A 216 15.32 11.46 -6.55
CA MET A 216 14.78 12.42 -5.60
C MET A 216 13.93 13.53 -6.25
N CYS A 217 14.14 13.83 -7.54
CA CYS A 217 13.25 14.73 -8.29
C CYS A 217 12.01 13.98 -8.81
N THR A 218 12.17 12.71 -9.17
CA THR A 218 11.11 11.88 -9.77
C THR A 218 10.01 11.57 -8.76
N PHE A 219 10.37 11.20 -7.54
CA PHE A 219 9.41 10.88 -6.48
C PHE A 219 8.40 12.01 -6.22
N PRO A 220 8.80 13.23 -5.81
CA PRO A 220 7.83 14.30 -5.54
C PRO A 220 7.06 14.69 -6.80
N MET A 221 7.67 14.63 -7.98
CA MET A 221 6.97 14.92 -9.24
C MET A 221 5.82 13.95 -9.51
N ALA A 222 6.09 12.65 -9.40
CA ALA A 222 5.08 11.61 -9.62
C ALA A 222 3.99 11.67 -8.54
N THR A 223 4.37 11.85 -7.27
CA THR A 223 3.42 12.00 -6.16
C THR A 223 2.55 13.24 -6.32
N GLY A 224 3.12 14.41 -6.62
CA GLY A 224 2.35 15.63 -6.85
C GLY A 224 1.40 15.52 -8.06
N LEU A 225 1.80 14.78 -9.10
CA LEU A 225 0.93 14.50 -10.24
C LEU A 225 -0.19 13.51 -9.86
N ALA A 226 0.08 12.54 -8.99
CA ALA A 226 -0.93 11.63 -8.45
C ALA A 226 -1.98 12.39 -7.64
N PHE A 227 -1.57 13.31 -6.74
CA PHE A 227 -2.49 14.21 -6.03
C PHE A 227 -3.30 15.12 -6.96
N TYR A 228 -2.74 15.52 -8.10
CA TYR A 228 -3.51 16.28 -9.09
C TYR A 228 -4.57 15.40 -9.78
N ILE A 229 -4.19 14.18 -10.15
CA ILE A 229 -5.06 13.21 -10.82
C ILE A 229 -6.15 12.69 -9.87
N SER A 230 -5.89 12.64 -8.56
CA SER A 230 -6.84 12.14 -7.56
C SER A 230 -8.15 12.91 -7.49
N ARG A 231 -8.17 14.13 -8.05
CA ARG A 231 -9.38 14.94 -8.22
C ARG A 231 -10.40 14.35 -9.19
N TRP A 232 -9.97 13.44 -10.07
CA TRP A 232 -10.83 12.82 -11.08
C TRP A 232 -10.79 11.29 -11.06
N PHE A 233 -9.76 10.69 -10.46
CA PHE A 233 -9.60 9.26 -10.35
C PHE A 233 -9.31 8.91 -8.90
N PRO A 234 -10.12 8.07 -8.22
CA PRO A 234 -9.83 7.68 -6.85
C PRO A 234 -8.45 7.03 -6.79
N MET A 235 -7.60 7.55 -5.91
CA MET A 235 -6.24 7.09 -5.69
C MET A 235 -6.14 6.61 -4.25
N THR A 236 -5.51 5.46 -4.05
CA THR A 236 -5.25 4.87 -2.74
C THR A 236 -3.83 5.13 -2.26
N GLN A 237 -3.60 5.01 -0.95
CA GLN A 237 -2.27 5.13 -0.33
C GLN A 237 -1.23 4.20 -0.96
N TYR A 238 -1.63 3.00 -1.40
CA TYR A 238 -0.78 2.04 -2.13
C TYR A 238 -0.09 2.62 -3.38
N SER A 239 -0.69 3.65 -3.98
CA SER A 239 -0.12 4.34 -5.14
C SER A 239 1.19 5.05 -4.81
N ILE A 240 1.30 5.64 -3.61
CA ILE A 240 2.53 6.30 -3.15
C ILE A 240 3.64 5.26 -2.99
N SER A 241 3.33 4.11 -2.39
CA SER A 241 4.29 3.01 -2.21
C SER A 241 4.81 2.51 -3.56
N MET A 242 3.91 2.36 -4.55
CA MET A 242 4.31 2.03 -5.93
C MET A 242 5.18 3.12 -6.58
N ILE A 243 4.87 4.39 -6.35
CA ILE A 243 5.66 5.52 -6.85
C ILE A 243 7.08 5.48 -6.28
N SER A 244 7.24 5.24 -4.99
CA SER A 244 8.56 5.15 -4.36
C SER A 244 9.32 3.93 -4.89
N LEU A 245 8.73 2.74 -4.76
CA LEU A 245 9.35 1.47 -5.12
C LEU A 245 9.83 1.45 -6.57
N ILE A 246 8.95 1.79 -7.52
CA ILE A 246 9.24 1.73 -8.95
C ILE A 246 9.97 2.98 -9.42
N GLY A 247 9.55 4.17 -8.96
CA GLY A 247 10.10 5.44 -9.40
C GLY A 247 11.57 5.60 -9.07
N ILE A 248 11.98 5.25 -7.85
CA ILE A 248 13.39 5.31 -7.44
C ILE A 248 14.22 4.27 -8.21
N ALA A 249 13.77 3.02 -8.26
CA ALA A 249 14.49 1.94 -8.93
C ALA A 249 14.72 2.24 -10.42
N VAL A 250 13.66 2.58 -11.14
CA VAL A 250 13.71 2.86 -12.57
C VAL A 250 14.55 4.11 -12.88
N SER A 251 14.44 5.16 -12.05
CA SER A 251 15.25 6.38 -12.20
C SER A 251 16.74 6.10 -12.06
N ILE A 252 17.13 5.24 -11.11
CA ILE A 252 18.51 4.84 -10.89
C ILE A 252 19.02 4.04 -12.08
N ASP A 253 18.27 3.05 -12.56
CA ASP A 253 18.67 2.18 -13.67
C ASP A 253 18.85 2.95 -14.98
N TYR A 254 17.91 3.84 -15.31
CA TYR A 254 17.99 4.69 -16.49
C TYR A 254 19.18 5.64 -16.41
N SER A 255 19.40 6.24 -15.24
CA SER A 255 20.55 7.11 -15.03
C SER A 255 21.86 6.34 -15.12
N LEU A 256 21.90 5.11 -14.61
CA LEU A 256 23.08 4.27 -14.66
C LEU A 256 23.53 4.02 -16.10
N PHE A 257 22.60 3.63 -16.95
CA PHE A 257 22.88 3.34 -18.35
C PHE A 257 23.29 4.59 -19.14
N MET A 258 22.64 5.73 -18.92
CA MET A 258 22.99 7.00 -19.58
C MET A 258 24.36 7.51 -19.16
N ILE A 259 24.68 7.48 -17.86
CA ILE A 259 25.96 7.95 -17.33
C ILE A 259 27.10 7.05 -17.82
N SER A 260 26.90 5.72 -17.80
CA SER A 260 27.88 4.77 -18.32
C SER A 260 28.21 5.07 -19.79
N ARG A 261 27.17 5.29 -20.62
CA ARG A 261 27.35 5.64 -22.02
C ARG A 261 28.00 7.00 -22.22
N PHE A 262 27.63 8.00 -21.44
CA PHE A 262 28.25 9.33 -21.50
C PHE A 262 29.75 9.28 -21.17
N ARG A 263 30.14 8.54 -20.13
CA ARG A 263 31.56 8.33 -19.76
C ARG A 263 32.32 7.58 -20.82
N GLU A 264 31.71 6.57 -21.45
CA GLU A 264 32.32 5.84 -22.56
C GLU A 264 32.65 6.77 -23.74
N GLU A 265 31.73 7.67 -24.12
CA GLU A 265 31.94 8.61 -25.22
C GLU A 265 32.95 9.72 -24.88
N LEU A 266 32.97 10.21 -23.63
CA LEU A 266 34.04 11.10 -23.16
C LEU A 266 35.40 10.41 -23.19
N GLY A 267 35.47 9.13 -22.82
CA GLY A 267 36.69 8.30 -22.88
C GLY A 267 37.21 8.10 -24.31
N LYS A 268 36.34 8.19 -25.33
CA LYS A 268 36.71 8.17 -26.75
C LYS A 268 37.22 9.53 -27.27
N GLY A 269 37.26 10.55 -26.41
CA GLY A 269 37.75 11.88 -26.75
C GLY A 269 36.71 12.81 -27.38
N GLN A 270 35.40 12.49 -27.28
CA GLN A 270 34.35 13.43 -27.68
C GLN A 270 34.28 14.62 -26.71
N ASP A 271 33.87 15.78 -27.24
CA ASP A 271 33.50 16.93 -26.43
C ASP A 271 32.17 16.65 -25.68
N VAL A 272 31.86 17.47 -24.67
CA VAL A 272 30.66 17.26 -23.84
C VAL A 272 29.37 17.32 -24.68
N GLU A 273 29.26 18.23 -25.65
CA GLU A 273 28.09 18.34 -26.52
C GLU A 273 27.95 17.11 -27.44
N GLY A 274 29.05 16.67 -28.04
CA GLY A 274 29.10 15.46 -28.85
C GLY A 274 28.75 14.19 -28.06
N ALA A 275 29.34 14.02 -26.88
CA ALA A 275 29.08 12.89 -26.00
C ALA A 275 27.61 12.82 -25.56
N LEU A 276 27.00 13.96 -25.21
CA LEU A 276 25.57 14.04 -24.89
C LEU A 276 24.69 13.67 -26.10
N ALA A 277 25.03 14.17 -27.29
CA ALA A 277 24.27 13.88 -28.51
C ALA A 277 24.31 12.38 -28.87
N THR A 278 25.48 11.75 -28.74
CA THR A 278 25.66 10.31 -28.99
C THR A 278 24.95 9.47 -27.92
N MET A 279 25.10 9.83 -26.65
CA MET A 279 24.43 9.17 -25.52
C MET A 279 22.90 9.22 -25.67
N MET A 280 22.32 10.38 -26.01
CA MET A 280 20.88 10.50 -26.23
C MET A 280 20.40 9.67 -27.43
N SER A 281 21.20 9.60 -28.50
CA SER A 281 20.84 8.82 -29.69
C SER A 281 20.87 7.30 -29.48
N THR A 282 21.61 6.82 -28.47
CA THR A 282 21.83 5.41 -28.18
C THR A 282 21.13 5.00 -26.89
N ALA A 283 21.73 5.33 -25.74
CA ALA A 283 21.20 5.01 -24.42
C ALA A 283 19.84 5.68 -24.16
N GLY A 284 19.71 6.97 -24.48
CA GLY A 284 18.43 7.68 -24.34
C GLY A 284 17.31 7.06 -25.18
N ARG A 285 17.64 6.59 -26.39
CA ARG A 285 16.68 5.88 -27.26
C ARG A 285 16.26 4.53 -26.67
N ALA A 286 17.21 3.76 -26.14
CA ALA A 286 16.92 2.48 -25.51
C ALA A 286 16.04 2.64 -24.27
N ILE A 287 16.33 3.64 -23.42
CA ILE A 287 15.53 3.95 -22.23
C ILE A 287 14.13 4.41 -22.61
N LEU A 288 13.97 5.24 -23.65
CA LEU A 288 12.65 5.66 -24.12
C LEU A 288 11.79 4.46 -24.52
N TYR A 289 12.35 3.49 -25.26
CA TYR A 289 11.60 2.27 -25.61
C TYR A 289 11.33 1.40 -24.39
N SER A 290 12.32 1.18 -23.52
CA SER A 290 12.18 0.39 -22.31
C SER A 290 11.10 0.96 -21.37
N GLY A 291 11.17 2.26 -21.07
CA GLY A 291 10.18 2.90 -20.22
C GLY A 291 8.81 2.98 -20.85
N ALA A 292 8.70 3.19 -22.16
CA ALA A 292 7.42 3.11 -22.86
C ALA A 292 6.80 1.70 -22.76
N THR A 293 7.61 0.64 -22.88
CA THR A 293 7.11 -0.73 -22.72
C THR A 293 6.63 -1.03 -21.30
N VAL A 294 7.35 -0.56 -20.28
CA VAL A 294 6.93 -0.71 -18.88
C VAL A 294 5.65 0.09 -18.62
N ALA A 295 5.57 1.34 -19.08
CA ALA A 295 4.40 2.18 -18.93
C ALA A 295 3.15 1.55 -19.58
N VAL A 296 3.28 1.03 -20.81
CA VAL A 296 2.18 0.32 -21.50
C VAL A 296 1.80 -0.96 -20.76
N GLY A 297 2.77 -1.70 -20.21
CA GLY A 297 2.52 -2.89 -19.40
C GLY A 297 1.73 -2.55 -18.13
N LEU A 298 2.09 -1.48 -17.42
CA LEU A 298 1.38 -1.03 -16.23
C LEU A 298 -0.07 -0.60 -16.53
N CYS A 299 -0.35 -0.10 -17.73
CA CYS A 299 -1.72 0.21 -18.14
C CYS A 299 -2.65 -1.01 -18.14
N THR A 300 -2.15 -2.25 -18.15
CA THR A 300 -3.03 -3.43 -18.05
C THR A 300 -3.72 -3.54 -16.68
N LEU A 301 -3.16 -2.93 -15.63
CA LEU A 301 -3.76 -2.88 -14.30
C LEU A 301 -5.09 -2.11 -14.29
N PHE A 302 -5.29 -1.18 -15.23
CA PHE A 302 -6.55 -0.45 -15.38
C PHE A 302 -7.73 -1.33 -15.81
N TYR A 303 -7.48 -2.56 -16.27
CA TYR A 303 -8.55 -3.50 -16.62
C TYR A 303 -9.28 -4.06 -15.39
N PHE A 304 -8.62 -4.10 -14.23
CA PHE A 304 -9.13 -4.73 -13.01
C PHE A 304 -9.95 -3.74 -12.16
N THR A 305 -11.06 -3.23 -12.72
CA THR A 305 -11.89 -2.17 -12.11
C THR A 305 -12.63 -2.57 -10.83
N ALA A 306 -12.72 -3.87 -10.55
CA ALA A 306 -13.31 -4.42 -9.32
C ALA A 306 -12.30 -4.47 -8.15
N THR A 307 -11.13 -3.85 -8.31
CA THR A 307 -10.03 -3.88 -7.32
C THR A 307 -9.35 -2.51 -7.26
N HIS A 308 -8.44 -2.33 -6.29
CA HIS A 308 -7.58 -1.14 -6.18
C HIS A 308 -6.34 -1.16 -7.08
N MET A 309 -6.17 -2.21 -7.90
CA MET A 309 -5.06 -2.34 -8.85
C MET A 309 -4.96 -1.16 -9.85
N PRO A 310 -6.06 -0.56 -10.37
CA PRO A 310 -5.98 0.62 -11.22
C PRO A 310 -5.25 1.78 -10.54
N SER A 311 -5.44 1.97 -9.23
CA SER A 311 -4.76 3.01 -8.47
C SER A 311 -3.26 2.77 -8.37
N MET A 312 -2.87 1.56 -7.95
CA MET A 312 -1.47 1.13 -7.89
C MET A 312 -0.79 1.25 -9.27
N GLY A 313 -1.49 0.84 -10.32
CA GLY A 313 -1.04 0.95 -11.71
C GLY A 313 -0.84 2.39 -12.17
N MET A 314 -1.73 3.31 -11.77
CA MET A 314 -1.56 4.75 -12.03
C MET A 314 -0.32 5.28 -11.34
N GLY A 315 -0.13 5.01 -10.05
CA GLY A 315 1.05 5.44 -9.30
C GLY A 315 2.35 4.97 -9.98
N ALA A 316 2.43 3.67 -10.28
CA ALA A 316 3.56 3.09 -11.00
C ALA A 316 3.79 3.73 -12.39
N PHE A 317 2.72 3.96 -13.15
CA PHE A 317 2.77 4.59 -14.47
C PHE A 317 3.32 6.01 -14.41
N LEU A 318 2.84 6.83 -13.47
CA LEU A 318 3.31 8.19 -13.24
C LEU A 318 4.77 8.23 -12.82
N ALA A 319 5.20 7.27 -12.00
CA ALA A 319 6.59 7.12 -11.59
C ALA A 319 7.52 6.83 -12.78
N VAL A 320 7.13 5.90 -13.66
CA VAL A 320 7.90 5.58 -14.88
C VAL A 320 7.91 6.76 -15.85
N LEU A 321 6.80 7.48 -16.02
CA LEU A 321 6.76 8.69 -16.84
C LEU A 321 7.67 9.79 -16.27
N GLY A 322 7.62 10.02 -14.95
CA GLY A 322 8.50 10.96 -14.26
C GLY A 322 9.97 10.60 -14.47
N ALA A 323 10.32 9.33 -14.28
CA ALA A 323 11.68 8.82 -14.50
C ALA A 323 12.13 9.04 -15.95
N LEU A 324 11.29 8.75 -16.94
CA LEU A 324 11.59 9.01 -18.35
C LEU A 324 11.82 10.51 -18.62
N VAL A 325 10.95 11.38 -18.09
CA VAL A 325 11.07 12.82 -18.27
C VAL A 325 12.39 13.31 -17.68
N TYR A 326 12.68 13.00 -16.41
CA TYR A 326 13.90 13.48 -15.76
C TYR A 326 15.18 12.83 -16.30
N SER A 327 15.18 11.53 -16.58
CA SER A 327 16.34 10.87 -17.18
C SER A 327 16.63 11.40 -18.59
N LEU A 328 15.63 11.76 -19.40
CA LEU A 328 15.85 12.27 -20.75
C LEU A 328 16.06 13.79 -20.83
N THR A 329 15.82 14.53 -19.74
CA THR A 329 15.95 16.01 -19.73
C THR A 329 16.91 16.51 -18.66
N LEU A 330 16.57 16.33 -17.38
CA LEU A 330 17.35 16.80 -16.24
C LEU A 330 18.72 16.14 -16.19
N LEU A 331 18.81 14.82 -16.35
CA LEU A 331 20.09 14.12 -16.28
C LEU A 331 21.09 14.61 -17.35
N PRO A 332 20.75 14.68 -18.65
CA PRO A 332 21.62 15.27 -19.66
C PRO A 332 22.00 16.73 -19.35
N ALA A 333 21.10 17.52 -18.75
CA ALA A 333 21.40 18.89 -18.33
C ALA A 333 22.42 18.95 -17.18
N LEU A 334 22.30 18.06 -16.19
CA LEU A 334 23.26 17.90 -15.10
C LEU A 334 24.62 17.41 -15.63
N LEU A 335 24.62 16.42 -16.53
CA LEU A 335 25.83 15.91 -17.19
C LEU A 335 26.51 17.00 -18.04
N SER A 336 25.73 17.88 -18.67
CA SER A 336 26.24 19.05 -19.39
C SER A 336 26.97 20.06 -18.48
N LEU A 337 26.50 20.23 -17.25
CA LEU A 337 27.16 21.10 -16.26
C LEU A 337 28.42 20.46 -15.67
N VAL A 338 28.34 19.17 -15.34
CA VAL A 338 29.44 18.41 -14.75
C VAL A 338 30.56 18.19 -15.78
N GLY A 339 30.21 17.80 -17.00
CA GLY A 339 31.15 17.51 -18.08
C GLY A 339 32.23 16.53 -17.65
N HIS A 340 33.50 16.88 -17.88
CA HIS A 340 34.65 16.06 -17.49
C HIS A 340 34.85 15.91 -15.97
N ARG A 341 34.16 16.70 -15.14
CA ARG A 341 34.24 16.57 -13.67
C ARG A 341 33.44 15.37 -13.15
N ILE A 342 32.80 14.59 -14.02
CA ILE A 342 32.07 13.37 -13.63
C ILE A 342 33.00 12.34 -12.97
N ASP A 343 34.28 12.39 -13.34
CA ASP A 343 35.32 11.54 -12.76
C ASP A 343 36.03 12.17 -11.55
N SER A 344 35.56 13.33 -11.08
CA SER A 344 36.13 13.96 -9.89
C SER A 344 35.68 13.25 -8.61
N LEU A 345 36.53 13.33 -7.56
CA LEU A 345 36.35 12.63 -6.28
C LEU A 345 36.28 11.10 -6.45
N PRO A 346 37.36 10.46 -6.94
CA PRO A 346 37.42 9.01 -7.05
C PRO A 346 37.43 8.34 -5.68
N VAL A 347 36.70 7.24 -5.56
CA VAL A 347 36.70 6.39 -4.36
C VAL A 347 37.74 5.28 -4.57
N PRO A 348 38.70 5.09 -3.65
CA PRO A 348 39.77 4.10 -3.80
C PRO A 348 39.24 2.68 -3.54
N PHE A 349 38.51 2.10 -4.49
CA PHE A 349 38.10 0.70 -4.44
C PHE A 349 39.14 -0.22 -5.12
N PRO A 350 39.65 -1.26 -4.44
CA PRO A 350 40.66 -2.15 -4.98
C PRO A 350 40.04 -3.25 -5.84
N TRP A 351 39.73 -2.98 -7.11
CA TRP A 351 39.23 -4.01 -8.04
C TRP A 351 40.05 -4.12 -9.33
N ARG A 352 40.20 -5.38 -9.79
CA ARG A 352 41.12 -5.81 -10.86
C ARG A 352 40.44 -5.63 -12.23
N LYS A 353 41.14 -5.01 -13.20
CA LYS A 353 40.69 -4.72 -14.59
C LYS A 353 40.33 -5.95 -15.48
N GLY A 354 39.88 -7.08 -14.91
CA GLY A 354 39.75 -8.37 -15.59
C GLY A 354 38.33 -8.86 -15.92
N GLU A 355 37.27 -8.17 -15.49
CA GLU A 355 35.90 -8.71 -15.56
C GLU A 355 35.34 -8.94 -16.97
N GLY A 356 35.77 -8.14 -17.95
CA GLY A 356 35.29 -8.28 -19.33
C GLY A 356 35.56 -9.68 -19.92
N ARG A 357 36.67 -10.31 -19.51
CA ARG A 357 37.09 -11.61 -20.02
C ARG A 357 36.28 -12.77 -19.43
N PHE A 358 35.83 -12.65 -18.17
CA PHE A 358 34.97 -13.66 -17.55
C PHE A 358 33.61 -13.73 -18.24
N TRP A 359 32.96 -12.57 -18.44
CA TRP A 359 31.65 -12.52 -19.10
C TRP A 359 31.73 -12.92 -20.56
N GLU A 360 32.81 -12.57 -21.26
CA GLU A 360 33.09 -13.02 -22.63
C GLU A 360 33.25 -14.55 -22.71
N GLU A 361 34.09 -15.14 -21.85
CA GLU A 361 34.31 -16.59 -21.81
C GLU A 361 33.03 -17.35 -21.41
N PHE A 362 32.28 -16.84 -20.43
CA PHE A 362 31.02 -17.41 -19.99
C PHE A 362 29.95 -17.36 -21.08
N SER A 363 29.73 -16.19 -21.69
CA SER A 363 28.78 -16.00 -22.80
C SER A 363 29.12 -16.93 -23.97
N THR A 364 30.40 -16.99 -24.35
CA THR A 364 30.88 -17.89 -25.42
C THR A 364 30.62 -19.36 -25.08
N LYS A 365 30.83 -19.77 -23.82
CA LYS A 365 30.56 -21.13 -23.34
C LYS A 365 29.08 -21.49 -23.40
N VAL A 366 28.19 -20.53 -23.12
CA VAL A 366 26.73 -20.71 -23.24
C VAL A 366 26.32 -20.80 -24.71
N MET A 367 26.80 -19.89 -25.56
CA MET A 367 26.48 -19.86 -27.00
C MET A 367 27.00 -21.09 -27.76
N ASN A 368 28.13 -21.66 -27.34
CA ASN A 368 28.68 -22.87 -27.97
C ASN A 368 27.80 -24.12 -27.79
N ASN A 369 26.96 -24.16 -26.75
CA ASN A 369 26.03 -25.28 -26.56
C ASN A 369 24.79 -24.85 -25.76
N PRO A 370 23.84 -24.13 -26.38
CA PRO A 370 22.75 -23.48 -25.66
C PRO A 370 21.82 -24.48 -24.96
N VAL A 371 21.58 -25.66 -25.57
CA VAL A 371 20.66 -26.67 -25.02
C VAL A 371 21.16 -27.24 -23.68
N ARG A 372 22.49 -27.41 -23.51
CA ARG A 372 23.07 -27.88 -22.25
C ARG A 372 22.85 -26.93 -21.08
N TRP A 373 22.66 -25.65 -21.35
CA TRP A 373 22.38 -24.64 -20.33
C TRP A 373 20.88 -24.38 -20.18
N LEU A 374 20.15 -24.36 -21.30
CA LEU A 374 18.70 -24.13 -21.34
C LEU A 374 17.90 -25.23 -20.62
N VAL A 375 18.24 -26.51 -20.83
CA VAL A 375 17.47 -27.61 -20.23
C VAL A 375 17.56 -27.62 -18.70
N PRO A 376 18.75 -27.53 -18.08
CA PRO A 376 18.84 -27.44 -16.63
C PRO A 376 18.24 -26.15 -16.07
N SER A 377 18.46 -24.99 -16.71
CA SER A 377 17.91 -23.73 -16.22
C SER A 377 16.38 -23.71 -16.30
N MET A 378 15.80 -24.19 -17.41
CA MET A 378 14.35 -24.34 -17.55
C MET A 378 13.80 -25.37 -16.55
N GLY A 379 14.49 -26.50 -16.35
CA GLY A 379 14.10 -27.51 -15.36
C GLY A 379 14.07 -26.94 -13.94
N ILE A 380 15.07 -26.14 -13.56
CA ILE A 380 15.11 -25.46 -12.27
C ILE A 380 13.98 -24.44 -12.16
N LEU A 381 13.77 -23.59 -13.17
CA LEU A 381 12.70 -22.60 -13.17
C LEU A 381 11.31 -23.23 -13.08
N LEU A 382 11.07 -24.33 -13.80
CA LEU A 382 9.80 -25.08 -13.73
C LEU A 382 9.62 -25.76 -12.38
N LEU A 383 10.68 -26.30 -11.79
CA LEU A 383 10.63 -26.90 -10.46
C LEU A 383 10.35 -25.85 -9.38
N MET A 384 10.96 -24.66 -9.48
CA MET A 384 10.67 -23.53 -8.59
C MET A 384 9.27 -22.96 -8.81
N GLY A 385 8.72 -23.07 -10.03
CA GLY A 385 7.36 -22.66 -10.36
C GLY A 385 6.29 -23.71 -10.03
N ALA A 386 6.66 -24.97 -9.78
CA ALA A 386 5.70 -26.06 -9.52
C ALA A 386 4.79 -25.82 -8.29
N PRO A 387 5.24 -25.20 -7.19
CA PRO A 387 4.35 -24.85 -6.07
C PRO A 387 3.19 -23.94 -6.48
N PHE A 388 3.33 -23.15 -7.54
CA PHE A 388 2.28 -22.25 -8.03
C PHE A 388 1.02 -23.00 -8.50
N LEU A 389 1.12 -24.31 -8.80
CA LEU A 389 -0.02 -25.14 -9.16
C LEU A 389 -0.98 -25.42 -7.98
N HIS A 390 -0.56 -25.15 -6.76
CA HIS A 390 -1.36 -25.32 -5.54
C HIS A 390 -1.70 -23.97 -4.90
N VAL A 391 -1.75 -22.90 -5.69
CA VAL A 391 -2.11 -21.57 -5.18
C VAL A 391 -3.61 -21.54 -4.92
N GLU A 392 -3.97 -21.28 -3.66
CA GLU A 392 -5.31 -20.92 -3.24
C GLU A 392 -5.41 -19.40 -3.21
N LEU A 393 -6.35 -18.84 -3.96
CA LEU A 393 -6.60 -17.41 -4.00
C LEU A 393 -7.67 -17.09 -2.97
N THR A 394 -7.27 -16.42 -1.89
CA THR A 394 -8.19 -15.90 -0.87
C THR A 394 -8.33 -14.39 -1.02
N ALA A 395 -9.45 -13.83 -0.56
CA ALA A 395 -9.53 -12.39 -0.34
C ALA A 395 -8.51 -12.03 0.74
N GLY A 396 -7.76 -10.94 0.56
CA GLY A 396 -6.86 -10.45 1.61
C GLY A 396 -7.63 -10.31 2.92
N GLY A 397 -7.08 -10.88 3.99
CA GLY A 397 -7.69 -10.86 5.32
C GLY A 397 -6.61 -10.68 6.38
N LEU A 398 -7.00 -10.81 7.64
CA LEU A 398 -6.10 -10.70 8.81
C LEU A 398 -4.86 -11.61 8.73
N ASP A 399 -4.92 -12.69 7.95
CA ASP A 399 -3.79 -13.57 7.71
C ASP A 399 -2.57 -12.89 7.06
N THR A 400 -2.76 -11.74 6.43
CA THR A 400 -1.69 -10.93 5.84
C THR A 400 -0.88 -10.15 6.88
N LEU A 401 -1.43 -9.94 8.08
CA LEU A 401 -0.76 -9.27 9.19
C LEU A 401 0.21 -10.22 9.90
N PRO A 402 1.28 -9.74 10.56
CA PRO A 402 2.14 -10.59 11.35
C PRO A 402 1.39 -11.26 12.52
N PRO A 403 1.66 -12.54 12.85
CA PRO A 403 0.97 -13.27 13.91
C PRO A 403 1.25 -12.72 15.32
N ASP A 404 2.30 -11.90 15.47
CA ASP A 404 2.68 -11.24 16.71
C ASP A 404 1.96 -9.89 16.93
N LEU A 405 1.13 -9.45 15.98
CA LEU A 405 0.38 -8.21 16.12
C LEU A 405 -0.81 -8.39 17.07
N GLU A 406 -0.89 -7.55 18.10
CA GLU A 406 -1.93 -7.57 19.14
C GLU A 406 -3.35 -7.56 18.56
N SER A 407 -3.62 -6.67 17.59
CA SER A 407 -4.94 -6.52 16.98
C SER A 407 -5.39 -7.73 16.16
N ARG A 408 -4.42 -8.43 15.54
CA ARG A 408 -4.64 -9.73 14.87
C ARG A 408 -4.97 -10.82 15.90
N GLN A 409 -4.17 -10.94 16.96
CA GLN A 409 -4.40 -11.95 18.01
C GLN A 409 -5.76 -11.77 18.67
N ALA A 410 -6.10 -10.54 19.03
CA ALA A 410 -7.38 -10.21 19.61
C ALA A 410 -8.55 -10.56 18.67
N TYR A 411 -8.43 -10.29 17.37
CA TYR A 411 -9.44 -10.69 16.40
C TYR A 411 -9.58 -12.22 16.31
N GLU A 412 -8.46 -12.94 16.22
CA GLU A 412 -8.47 -14.41 16.16
C GLU A 412 -9.08 -15.02 17.43
N ILE A 413 -8.89 -14.40 18.61
CA ILE A 413 -9.54 -14.81 19.85
C ILE A 413 -11.06 -14.62 19.76
N LEU A 414 -11.54 -13.47 19.26
CA LEU A 414 -12.98 -13.25 19.04
C LEU A 414 -13.55 -14.32 18.11
N GLU A 415 -12.92 -14.54 16.95
CA GLU A 415 -13.43 -15.47 15.93
C GLU A 415 -13.45 -16.94 16.41
N ASN A 416 -12.42 -17.37 17.15
CA ASN A 416 -12.28 -18.77 17.55
C ASN A 416 -12.96 -19.12 18.88
N GLU A 417 -13.05 -18.17 19.81
CA GLU A 417 -13.46 -18.46 21.19
C GLU A 417 -14.78 -17.82 21.60
N PHE A 418 -15.33 -16.87 20.84
CA PHE A 418 -16.61 -16.24 21.17
C PHE A 418 -17.71 -16.80 20.27
N PRO A 419 -18.77 -17.42 20.85
CA PRO A 419 -19.79 -18.11 20.04
C PRO A 419 -20.44 -17.24 18.97
N ALA A 420 -20.68 -15.95 19.23
CA ALA A 420 -21.32 -15.06 18.28
C ALA A 420 -20.48 -14.73 17.03
N PHE A 421 -19.16 -14.89 17.08
CA PHE A 421 -18.25 -14.54 15.98
C PHE A 421 -17.79 -15.75 15.16
N THR A 422 -18.11 -16.97 15.60
CA THR A 422 -17.84 -18.20 14.84
C THR A 422 -18.62 -18.30 13.53
N ALA A 423 -19.61 -17.43 13.31
CA ALA A 423 -20.40 -17.35 12.08
C ALA A 423 -20.12 -16.04 11.33
N SER A 424 -19.88 -16.12 10.03
CA SER A 424 -19.72 -14.94 9.18
C SER A 424 -21.06 -14.24 8.95
N VAL A 425 -21.12 -12.94 9.21
CA VAL A 425 -22.29 -12.11 8.93
C VAL A 425 -22.17 -11.54 7.52
N VAL A 426 -23.20 -11.75 6.69
CA VAL A 426 -23.29 -11.16 5.35
C VAL A 426 -24.36 -10.06 5.38
N PRO A 427 -24.00 -8.77 5.27
CA PRO A 427 -24.97 -7.70 5.28
C PRO A 427 -25.80 -7.72 3.98
N LEU A 428 -27.13 -7.73 4.13
CA LEU A 428 -28.07 -7.62 3.02
C LEU A 428 -28.72 -6.23 3.04
N VAL A 429 -28.44 -5.43 2.02
CA VAL A 429 -28.90 -4.03 1.94
C VAL A 429 -30.07 -3.91 0.97
N ILE A 430 -31.23 -3.52 1.50
CA ILE A 430 -32.46 -3.34 0.72
C ILE A 430 -32.64 -1.84 0.45
N VAL A 431 -32.55 -1.45 -0.82
CA VAL A 431 -32.71 -0.05 -1.25
C VAL A 431 -34.14 0.18 -1.72
N PHE A 432 -34.83 1.15 -1.12
CA PHE A 432 -36.19 1.56 -1.50
C PHE A 432 -36.14 2.73 -2.49
N GLU A 433 -37.11 2.81 -3.42
CA GLU A 433 -37.21 3.97 -4.31
C GLU A 433 -37.80 5.19 -3.57
N ASP A 434 -37.47 6.41 -4.03
CA ASP A 434 -37.96 7.66 -3.45
C ASP A 434 -39.50 7.68 -3.32
N GLY A 435 -39.97 7.83 -2.08
CA GLY A 435 -41.39 7.90 -1.74
C GLY A 435 -42.09 6.55 -1.53
N GLN A 436 -41.35 5.42 -1.59
CA GLN A 436 -41.85 4.13 -1.12
C GLN A 436 -41.82 4.08 0.42
N ASP A 437 -42.90 3.60 1.03
CA ASP A 437 -42.96 3.32 2.47
C ASP A 437 -42.36 1.92 2.74
N PRO A 438 -41.24 1.82 3.49
CA PRO A 438 -40.63 0.55 3.86
C PRO A 438 -41.59 -0.39 4.60
N PHE A 439 -42.60 0.16 5.27
CA PHE A 439 -43.60 -0.59 6.03
C PHE A 439 -44.91 -0.82 5.27
N SER A 440 -44.94 -0.53 3.96
CA SER A 440 -46.11 -0.86 3.14
C SER A 440 -46.34 -2.39 3.14
N LYS A 441 -47.60 -2.81 3.26
CA LYS A 441 -47.96 -4.24 3.32
C LYS A 441 -47.43 -5.05 2.13
N THR A 442 -47.35 -4.43 0.96
CA THR A 442 -46.84 -5.08 -0.26
C THR A 442 -45.33 -5.30 -0.22
N LEU A 443 -44.56 -4.33 0.28
CA LEU A 443 -43.11 -4.46 0.43
C LEU A 443 -42.75 -5.40 1.58
N ALA A 444 -43.46 -5.32 2.71
CA ALA A 444 -43.22 -6.20 3.86
C ALA A 444 -43.42 -7.69 3.52
N VAL A 445 -44.42 -8.04 2.70
CA VAL A 445 -44.62 -9.41 2.21
C VAL A 445 -43.45 -9.84 1.31
N GLY A 446 -43.01 -8.97 0.39
CA GLY A 446 -41.87 -9.28 -0.49
C GLY A 446 -40.55 -9.47 0.27
N ILE A 447 -40.29 -8.65 1.30
CA ILE A 447 -39.10 -8.78 2.15
C ILE A 447 -39.16 -10.06 2.99
N SER A 448 -40.33 -10.41 3.52
CA SER A 448 -40.51 -11.66 4.27
C SER A 448 -40.27 -12.90 3.40
N GLU A 449 -40.79 -12.92 2.16
CA GLU A 449 -40.51 -13.99 1.20
C GLU A 449 -39.02 -14.09 0.85
N MET A 450 -38.35 -12.94 0.70
CA MET A 450 -36.90 -12.89 0.44
C MET A 450 -36.09 -13.45 1.61
N CYS A 451 -36.42 -13.08 2.85
CA CYS A 451 -35.74 -13.62 4.03
C CYS A 451 -35.88 -15.15 4.12
N GLN A 452 -37.07 -15.68 3.85
CA GLN A 452 -37.27 -17.13 3.84
C GLN A 452 -36.41 -17.82 2.77
N GLN A 453 -36.27 -17.21 1.58
CA GLN A 453 -35.38 -17.73 0.55
C GLN A 453 -33.90 -17.72 0.97
N VAL A 454 -33.49 -16.72 1.76
CA VAL A 454 -32.12 -16.64 2.29
C VAL A 454 -31.88 -17.69 3.38
N GLU A 455 -32.84 -17.89 4.29
CA GLU A 455 -32.77 -18.95 5.32
C GLU A 455 -32.65 -20.36 4.70
N ASP A 456 -33.27 -20.59 3.54
CA ASP A 456 -33.21 -21.87 2.83
C ASP A 456 -31.85 -22.13 2.14
N VAL A 457 -30.94 -21.15 2.09
CA VAL A 457 -29.60 -21.32 1.51
C VAL A 457 -28.73 -22.18 2.42
N GLU A 458 -28.11 -23.21 1.86
CA GLU A 458 -27.21 -24.10 2.60
C GLU A 458 -26.05 -23.31 3.23
N GLY A 459 -25.93 -23.41 4.57
CA GLY A 459 -24.90 -22.71 5.34
C GLY A 459 -25.37 -21.45 6.08
N VAL A 460 -26.59 -20.97 5.84
CA VAL A 460 -27.18 -19.85 6.60
C VAL A 460 -27.68 -20.35 7.96
N VAL A 461 -27.19 -19.73 9.04
CA VAL A 461 -27.53 -20.10 10.43
C VAL A 461 -28.78 -19.36 10.91
N SER A 462 -28.90 -18.07 10.60
CA SER A 462 -30.03 -17.22 10.93
C SER A 462 -30.10 -16.01 10.00
N VAL A 463 -31.28 -15.39 9.87
CA VAL A 463 -31.49 -14.13 9.16
C VAL A 463 -32.10 -13.12 10.12
N ASP A 464 -31.33 -12.07 10.45
CA ASP A 464 -31.76 -11.03 11.36
C ASP A 464 -32.26 -9.79 10.59
N HIS A 465 -33.58 -9.65 10.52
CA HIS A 465 -34.22 -8.48 9.92
C HIS A 465 -35.56 -8.15 10.62
N PRO A 466 -35.87 -6.87 10.92
CA PRO A 466 -37.07 -6.50 11.68
C PRO A 466 -38.40 -6.99 11.08
N LEU A 467 -38.44 -7.18 9.76
CA LEU A 467 -39.62 -7.69 9.04
C LEU A 467 -39.64 -9.22 8.88
N CYS A 468 -38.56 -9.90 9.23
CA CYS A 468 -38.40 -11.35 9.03
C CYS A 468 -38.60 -12.12 10.33
N ASN A 469 -38.34 -11.46 11.47
CA ASN A 469 -38.73 -11.95 12.79
C ASN A 469 -39.50 -10.85 13.56
N PRO A 470 -40.80 -10.63 13.25
CA PRO A 470 -41.61 -9.65 13.96
C PRO A 470 -41.93 -10.18 15.37
N SER A 471 -41.10 -9.81 16.35
CA SER A 471 -41.35 -10.05 17.78
C SER A 471 -42.61 -9.34 18.28
#